data_AF-A0A9Q7EY93-F1
#
_entry.id   AF-A0A9Q7EY93-F1
#
_cell.length_a   1.000
_cell.length_b   1.000
_cell.length_c   1.000
_cell.angle_alpha   90.00
_cell.angle_beta   90.00
_cell.angle_gamma   90.00
#
_symmetry.space_group_name_H-M   'P 1'
#
loop_
_entity.id
_entity.type
_entity.pdbx_description
1 polymer ?
#
loop_
_entity_poly.entity_id
_entity_poly.type
_entity_poly.pdbx_seq_one_letter_code
_entity_poly.pdbx_strand_id
1 'polypeptide(L)'
;MDSNRDEALIWWEKTVEYQFVIEILTKINEGAAFAPLDGNQESAGDLLLNANNKFFIIEFKKDNSEDAKRREKDKYTDFQDAMDTLKPGSNGHYVVFGELINNKLVLKYNNYWLFLSGDENKNPDKELNILDENFLKTSDLLEFYLLTYADMLMKNKSSGSSSSESLKTVVMICSDDKIKQVANLDDIVEIIRQIEQEGPVR
;
A
#
# COMPACT_ATOMS: atom_id res chain seq x y z
N MET A 1 -4.59 -42.72 -18.64
CA MET A 1 -4.78 -42.13 -17.29
C MET A 1 -4.11 -40.79 -17.35
N ASP A 2 -4.89 -39.74 -17.62
CA ASP A 2 -4.39 -38.37 -17.64
C ASP A 2 -3.98 -37.98 -16.24
N SER A 3 -2.67 -37.87 -16.00
CA SER A 3 -2.16 -37.18 -14.83
C SER A 3 -2.27 -35.68 -15.07
N ASN A 4 -3.50 -35.15 -14.98
CA ASN A 4 -3.71 -33.72 -14.87
C ASN A 4 -3.21 -33.31 -13.48
N ARG A 5 -1.90 -33.08 -13.36
CA ARG A 5 -1.36 -32.34 -12.23
C ARG A 5 -1.80 -30.90 -12.48
N ASP A 6 -2.93 -30.52 -11.91
CA ASP A 6 -3.20 -29.12 -11.61
C ASP A 6 -2.10 -28.70 -10.62
N GLU A 7 -0.93 -28.31 -11.15
CA GLU A 7 0.12 -27.71 -10.36
C GLU A 7 -0.48 -26.43 -9.78
N ALA A 8 -0.79 -26.47 -8.48
CA ALA A 8 -1.33 -25.33 -7.77
C ALA A 8 -0.38 -24.14 -7.97
N LEU A 9 -0.92 -23.03 -8.45
CA LEU A 9 -0.15 -21.81 -8.66
C LEU A 9 0.56 -21.42 -7.35
N ILE A 10 1.89 -21.29 -7.40
CA ILE A 10 2.69 -20.79 -6.27
C ILE A 10 2.91 -19.29 -6.48
N TRP A 11 2.63 -18.49 -5.46
CA TRP A 11 2.91 -17.06 -5.45
C TRP A 11 3.59 -16.64 -4.13
N TRP A 12 4.27 -15.51 -4.19
CA TRP A 12 4.94 -14.88 -3.05
C TRP A 12 4.40 -13.47 -2.82
N GLU A 13 4.78 -12.84 -1.72
CA GLU A 13 4.46 -11.44 -1.44
C GLU A 13 4.93 -10.50 -2.58
N LYS A 14 6.12 -10.75 -3.15
CA LYS A 14 6.60 -10.01 -4.32
C LYS A 14 5.71 -10.19 -5.57
N THR A 15 5.02 -11.33 -5.70
CA THR A 15 4.04 -11.53 -6.77
C THR A 15 2.81 -10.64 -6.58
N VAL A 16 2.37 -10.46 -5.33
CA VAL A 16 1.26 -9.55 -4.97
C VAL A 16 1.62 -8.11 -5.30
N GLU A 17 2.83 -7.68 -4.94
CA GLU A 17 3.35 -6.33 -5.25
C GLU A 17 3.38 -6.04 -6.75
N TYR A 18 3.93 -6.94 -7.56
CA TYR A 18 3.96 -6.74 -9.02
C TYR A 18 2.57 -6.75 -9.64
N GLN A 19 1.69 -7.65 -9.21
CA GLN A 19 0.30 -7.66 -9.66
C GLN A 19 -0.39 -6.35 -9.30
N PHE A 20 -0.15 -5.80 -8.10
CA PHE A 20 -0.71 -4.52 -7.66
C PHE A 20 -0.25 -3.37 -8.55
N VAL A 21 1.06 -3.27 -8.83
CA VAL A 21 1.60 -2.24 -9.73
C VAL A 21 0.97 -2.34 -11.11
N ILE A 22 0.88 -3.53 -11.69
CA ILE A 22 0.23 -3.75 -13.00
C ILE A 22 -1.24 -3.30 -12.97
N GLU A 23 -1.99 -3.69 -11.93
CA GLU A 23 -3.40 -3.33 -11.83
C GLU A 23 -3.64 -1.83 -11.64
N ILE A 24 -2.80 -1.15 -10.86
CA ILE A 24 -2.88 0.30 -10.69
C ILE A 24 -2.57 0.99 -12.02
N LEU A 25 -1.46 0.65 -12.67
CA LEU A 25 -1.01 1.27 -13.92
C LEU A 25 -1.93 1.03 -15.11
N THR A 26 -2.81 0.02 -15.04
CA THR A 26 -3.77 -0.29 -16.12
C THR A 26 -5.15 0.30 -15.87
N LYS A 27 -5.43 0.80 -14.65
CA LYS A 27 -6.76 1.28 -14.23
C LYS A 27 -6.78 2.78 -13.95
N ILE A 28 -5.64 3.38 -13.60
CA ILE A 28 -5.56 4.79 -13.22
C ILE A 28 -5.16 5.64 -14.43
N ASN A 29 -6.11 6.44 -14.92
CA ASN A 29 -5.90 7.35 -16.05
C ASN A 29 -5.29 8.70 -15.63
N GLU A 30 -5.54 9.15 -14.40
CA GLU A 30 -5.03 10.41 -13.85
C GLU A 30 -3.74 10.12 -13.10
N GLY A 31 -2.65 10.85 -13.33
CA GLY A 31 -1.31 10.43 -12.94
C GLY A 31 -1.17 9.81 -11.53
N ALA A 32 -0.38 8.73 -11.43
CA ALA A 32 -0.09 8.02 -10.19
C ALA A 32 1.41 8.11 -9.88
N ALA A 33 1.74 8.15 -8.59
CA ALA A 33 3.11 8.15 -8.13
C ALA A 33 3.34 7.08 -7.05
N PHE A 34 4.41 6.30 -7.23
CA PHE A 34 4.74 5.13 -6.42
C PHE A 34 6.09 5.35 -5.77
N ALA A 35 6.12 5.41 -4.45
CA ALA A 35 7.31 5.63 -3.65
C ALA A 35 7.58 4.39 -2.78
N PRO A 36 8.36 3.40 -3.25
CA PRO A 36 8.82 2.27 -2.43
C PRO A 36 9.56 2.74 -1.17
N LEU A 37 9.08 2.31 -0.02
CA LEU A 37 9.70 2.62 1.26
C LEU A 37 10.70 1.50 1.60
N ASP A 38 11.93 1.87 1.92
CA ASP A 38 13.00 0.94 2.28
C ASP A 38 13.81 1.49 3.47
N GLY A 39 14.57 0.63 4.14
CA GLY A 39 15.34 0.96 5.33
C GLY A 39 14.44 1.31 6.52
N ASN A 40 14.78 2.37 7.27
CA ASN A 40 13.99 2.77 8.44
C ASN A 40 12.54 3.12 8.08
N GLN A 41 12.32 3.60 6.85
CA GLN A 41 11.01 4.05 6.36
C GLN A 41 10.07 2.88 6.04
N GLU A 42 10.59 1.68 5.78
CA GLU A 42 9.83 0.42 5.62
C GLU A 42 8.98 0.11 6.87
N SER A 43 9.35 0.66 8.03
CA SER A 43 8.56 0.51 9.25
C SER A 43 7.16 1.14 9.14
N ALA A 44 6.97 2.15 8.27
CA ALA A 44 5.65 2.75 8.02
C ALA A 44 4.76 1.89 7.11
N GLY A 45 5.35 1.19 6.15
CA GLY A 45 4.72 0.34 5.14
C GLY A 45 5.70 0.07 3.99
N ASP A 46 5.29 -0.68 2.96
CA ASP A 46 6.16 -1.02 1.83
C ASP A 46 6.12 0.02 0.69
N LEU A 47 4.98 0.70 0.52
CA LEU A 47 4.75 1.63 -0.58
C LEU A 47 3.92 2.82 -0.12
N LEU A 48 4.40 4.03 -0.41
CA LEU A 48 3.60 5.24 -0.44
C LEU A 48 3.08 5.46 -1.86
N LEU A 49 1.75 5.41 -2.02
CA LEU A 49 1.07 5.59 -3.30
C LEU A 49 0.35 6.94 -3.29
N ASN A 50 0.55 7.75 -4.32
CA ASN A 50 -0.36 8.82 -4.69
C ASN A 50 -1.16 8.40 -5.92
N ALA A 51 -2.48 8.48 -5.84
CA ALA A 51 -3.39 8.14 -6.92
C ALA A 51 -4.65 9.00 -6.80
N ASN A 52 -5.08 9.63 -7.90
CA ASN A 52 -6.25 10.51 -7.95
C ASN A 52 -6.23 11.58 -6.83
N ASN A 53 -5.08 12.23 -6.63
CA ASN A 53 -4.85 13.24 -5.59
C ASN A 53 -5.03 12.78 -4.14
N LYS A 54 -4.88 11.48 -3.90
CA LYS A 54 -4.97 10.90 -2.57
C LYS A 54 -3.75 10.05 -2.28
N PHE A 55 -3.34 10.07 -1.02
CA PHE A 55 -2.17 9.34 -0.57
C PHE A 55 -2.55 8.11 0.25
N PHE A 56 -1.79 7.03 0.06
CA PHE A 56 -2.01 5.73 0.67
C PHE A 56 -0.68 5.13 1.13
N ILE A 57 -0.69 4.47 2.29
CA ILE A 57 0.37 3.57 2.71
C ILE A 57 -0.12 2.15 2.45
N ILE A 58 0.69 1.37 1.75
CA ILE A 58 0.39 -0.02 1.38
C ILE A 58 1.43 -0.92 2.03
N GLU A 59 0.95 -1.92 2.77
CA GLU A 59 1.73 -3.08 3.23
C GLU A 59 1.30 -4.28 2.39
N PHE A 60 2.25 -4.95 1.74
CA PHE A 60 1.99 -6.17 0.99
C PHE A 60 2.12 -7.38 1.90
N LYS A 61 1.22 -8.35 1.73
CA LYS A 61 1.33 -9.67 2.32
C LYS A 61 1.08 -10.73 1.26
N LYS A 62 1.71 -11.90 1.41
CA LYS A 62 1.42 -13.05 0.54
C LYS A 62 -0.08 -13.42 0.57
N ASP A 63 -0.66 -13.51 1.76
CA ASP A 63 -2.01 -13.99 2.03
C ASP A 63 -2.54 -13.40 3.37
N ASN A 64 -3.82 -13.66 3.69
CA ASN A 64 -4.46 -13.27 4.96
C ASN A 64 -4.26 -14.32 6.08
N SER A 65 -3.08 -14.96 6.15
CA SER A 65 -2.80 -15.96 7.17
C SER A 65 -2.59 -15.35 8.56
N GLU A 66 -2.90 -16.12 9.60
CA GLU A 66 -2.59 -15.74 10.98
C GLU A 66 -1.09 -15.54 11.21
N ASP A 67 -0.23 -16.27 10.48
CA ASP A 67 1.22 -16.07 10.51
C ASP A 67 1.65 -14.74 9.88
N ALA A 68 0.97 -14.28 8.82
CA ALA A 68 1.20 -12.95 8.27
C ALA A 68 0.80 -11.85 9.28
N LYS A 69 -0.38 -11.98 9.90
CA LYS A 69 -0.84 -11.05 10.94
C LYS A 69 0.08 -11.02 12.16
N ARG A 70 0.48 -12.19 12.66
CA ARG A 70 1.36 -12.32 13.83
C ARG A 70 2.72 -11.66 13.58
N ARG A 71 3.37 -11.96 12.45
CA ARG A 71 4.67 -11.35 12.12
C ARG A 71 4.60 -9.83 12.05
N GLU A 72 3.49 -9.27 11.57
CA GLU A 72 3.30 -7.82 11.55
C GLU A 72 3.07 -7.24 12.96
N LYS A 73 2.27 -7.92 13.79
CA LYS A 73 2.06 -7.55 15.21
C LYS A 73 3.35 -7.56 16.01
N ASP A 74 4.21 -8.55 15.76
CA ASP A 74 5.50 -8.71 16.45
C ASP A 74 6.47 -7.54 16.18
N LYS A 75 6.21 -6.70 15.16
CA LYS A 75 6.97 -5.47 14.93
C LYS A 75 6.68 -4.38 15.98
N TYR A 76 5.60 -4.47 16.75
CA TYR A 76 5.22 -3.46 17.74
C TYR A 76 5.73 -3.82 19.13
N THR A 77 6.24 -2.81 19.85
CA THR A 77 6.66 -3.00 21.26
C THR A 77 5.46 -3.22 22.17
N ASP A 78 4.41 -2.42 21.99
CA ASP A 78 3.09 -2.61 22.59
C ASP A 78 2.03 -2.49 21.48
N PHE A 79 1.54 -3.65 21.02
CA PHE A 79 0.58 -3.69 19.91
C PHE A 79 -0.76 -3.05 20.28
N GLN A 80 -1.22 -3.21 21.52
CA GLN A 80 -2.54 -2.74 21.94
C GLN A 80 -2.55 -1.22 22.08
N ASP A 81 -1.52 -0.65 22.73
CA ASP A 81 -1.36 0.81 22.83
C ASP A 81 -1.19 1.47 21.47
N ALA A 82 -0.39 0.86 20.58
CA ALA A 82 -0.21 1.34 19.22
C ALA A 82 -1.53 1.30 18.43
N MET A 83 -2.31 0.22 18.55
CA MET A 83 -3.61 0.10 17.88
C MET A 83 -4.59 1.16 18.37
N ASP A 84 -4.71 1.36 19.68
CA ASP A 84 -5.64 2.33 20.27
C ASP A 84 -5.28 3.77 19.88
N THR A 85 -3.98 4.07 19.78
CA THR A 85 -3.46 5.39 19.40
C THR A 85 -3.58 5.67 17.90
N LEU A 86 -3.24 4.69 17.05
CA LEU A 86 -3.00 4.92 15.62
C LEU A 86 -4.19 4.56 14.72
N LYS A 87 -5.07 3.66 15.17
CA LYS A 87 -6.24 3.24 14.38
C LYS A 87 -7.13 4.40 13.92
N PRO A 88 -7.41 5.45 14.72
CA PRO A 88 -8.23 6.58 14.27
C PRO A 88 -7.69 7.34 13.05
N GLY A 89 -6.36 7.36 12.86
CA GLY A 89 -5.70 8.05 11.74
C GLY A 89 -5.45 7.17 10.51
N SER A 90 -5.85 5.90 10.55
CA SER A 90 -5.39 4.88 9.59
C SER A 90 -6.18 4.77 8.29
N ASN A 91 -7.06 5.73 7.98
CA ASN A 91 -7.98 5.62 6.85
C ASN A 91 -7.28 5.49 5.49
N GLY A 92 -6.01 5.92 5.37
CA GLY A 92 -5.18 5.74 4.18
C GLY A 92 -4.18 4.58 4.25
N HIS A 93 -4.26 3.70 5.25
CA HIS A 93 -3.30 2.61 5.47
C HIS A 93 -3.95 1.24 5.25
N TYR A 94 -3.43 0.50 4.26
CA TYR A 94 -4.02 -0.76 3.81
C TYR A 94 -3.00 -1.90 3.77
N VAL A 95 -3.51 -3.11 3.96
CA VAL A 95 -2.82 -4.34 3.61
C VAL A 95 -3.40 -4.86 2.30
N VAL A 96 -2.54 -5.17 1.33
CA VAL A 96 -2.90 -5.82 0.06
C VAL A 96 -2.32 -7.23 0.05
N PHE A 97 -3.15 -8.22 -0.28
CA PHE A 97 -2.74 -9.63 -0.26
C PHE A 97 -3.37 -10.46 -1.37
N GLY A 98 -2.76 -11.61 -1.64
CA GLY A 98 -3.22 -12.55 -2.66
C GLY A 98 -4.18 -13.60 -2.13
N GLU A 99 -5.17 -13.94 -2.96
CA GLU A 99 -6.05 -15.09 -2.78
C GLU A 99 -6.15 -15.89 -4.10
N LEU A 100 -6.17 -17.22 -4.03
CA LEU A 100 -6.46 -18.04 -5.21
C LEU A 100 -7.96 -18.26 -5.36
N ILE A 101 -8.53 -17.70 -6.43
CA ILE A 101 -9.91 -17.92 -6.83
C ILE A 101 -9.89 -18.58 -8.21
N ASN A 102 -10.41 -19.80 -8.32
CA ASN A 102 -10.44 -20.57 -9.58
C ASN A 102 -9.05 -20.69 -10.25
N ASN A 103 -8.01 -20.98 -9.45
CA ASN A 103 -6.61 -21.08 -9.88
C ASN A 103 -6.03 -19.78 -10.50
N LYS A 104 -6.62 -18.63 -10.18
CA LYS A 104 -6.09 -17.30 -10.53
C LYS A 104 -5.78 -16.54 -9.26
N LEU A 105 -4.62 -15.87 -9.25
CA LEU A 105 -4.27 -14.93 -8.20
C LEU A 105 -5.17 -13.70 -8.34
N VAL A 106 -5.94 -13.42 -7.29
CA VAL A 106 -6.78 -12.23 -7.15
C VAL A 106 -6.25 -11.41 -5.98
N LEU A 107 -6.18 -10.10 -6.15
CA LEU A 107 -5.80 -9.20 -5.07
C LEU A 107 -7.00 -8.86 -4.18
N LYS A 108 -6.79 -8.94 -2.88
CA LYS A 108 -7.70 -8.49 -1.84
C LYS A 108 -7.04 -7.38 -1.04
N TYR A 109 -7.85 -6.57 -0.35
CA TYR A 109 -7.33 -5.55 0.55
C TYR A 109 -8.17 -5.39 1.81
N ASN A 110 -7.53 -4.88 2.86
CA ASN A 110 -8.18 -4.56 4.11
C ASN A 110 -7.49 -3.34 4.76
N ASN A 111 -8.19 -2.58 5.59
CA ASN A 111 -7.53 -1.55 6.40
C ASN A 111 -6.52 -2.23 7.33
N TYR A 112 -5.35 -1.60 7.50
CA TYR A 112 -4.23 -2.20 8.21
C TYR A 112 -4.58 -2.71 9.62
N TRP A 113 -5.24 -1.90 10.45
CA TRP A 113 -5.58 -2.33 11.81
C TRP A 113 -6.74 -3.32 11.86
N LEU A 114 -7.65 -3.28 10.89
CA LEU A 114 -8.72 -4.27 10.78
C LEU A 114 -8.16 -5.64 10.37
N PHE A 115 -7.24 -5.66 9.40
CA PHE A 115 -6.46 -6.86 9.03
C PHE A 115 -5.77 -7.47 10.24
N LEU A 116 -5.04 -6.65 11.02
CA LEU A 116 -4.34 -7.14 12.20
C LEU A 116 -5.30 -7.56 13.32
N SER A 117 -6.47 -6.95 13.46
CA SER A 117 -7.43 -7.36 14.50
C SER A 117 -7.95 -8.79 14.32
N GLY A 118 -7.94 -9.32 13.08
CA GLY A 118 -8.47 -10.64 12.76
C GLY A 118 -10.00 -10.74 12.85
N ASP A 119 -10.69 -9.61 13.01
CA ASP A 119 -12.16 -9.57 13.10
C ASP A 119 -12.78 -9.48 11.69
N GLU A 120 -12.92 -10.64 11.04
CA GLU A 120 -13.50 -10.78 9.70
C GLU A 120 -14.94 -10.25 9.61
N ASN A 121 -15.66 -10.19 10.74
CA ASN A 121 -17.03 -9.65 10.79
C ASN A 121 -17.05 -8.11 10.74
N LYS A 122 -15.94 -7.44 11.09
CA LYS A 122 -15.85 -5.96 11.10
C LYS A 122 -15.34 -5.37 9.80
N ASN A 123 -14.65 -6.15 8.96
CA ASN A 123 -14.37 -5.76 7.58
C ASN A 123 -14.10 -7.01 6.72
N PRO A 124 -15.10 -7.47 5.93
CA PRO A 124 -14.89 -8.62 5.07
C PRO A 124 -13.80 -8.31 4.05
N ASP A 125 -13.01 -9.31 3.68
CA ASP A 125 -11.98 -9.18 2.66
C ASP A 125 -12.62 -8.73 1.35
N LYS A 126 -12.27 -7.53 0.90
CA LYS A 126 -12.80 -6.95 -0.33
C LYS A 126 -11.86 -7.30 -1.45
N GLU A 127 -12.44 -7.73 -2.58
CA GLU A 127 -11.69 -7.75 -3.82
C GLU A 127 -11.14 -6.35 -4.09
N LEU A 128 -9.86 -6.28 -4.43
CA LEU A 128 -9.23 -5.01 -4.76
C LEU A 128 -9.86 -4.48 -6.04
N ASN A 129 -10.82 -3.59 -5.85
CA ASN A 129 -11.31 -2.73 -6.89
C ASN A 129 -10.73 -1.35 -6.65
N ILE A 130 -9.59 -1.08 -7.30
CA ILE A 130 -8.88 0.22 -7.25
C ILE A 130 -9.79 1.38 -7.72
N LEU A 131 -10.82 1.09 -8.52
CA LEU A 131 -11.84 2.05 -8.96
C LEU A 131 -13.03 2.13 -8.00
N ASP A 132 -13.07 1.31 -6.95
CA ASP A 132 -14.10 1.42 -5.93
C ASP A 132 -13.91 2.76 -5.22
N GLU A 133 -14.90 3.62 -5.39
CA GLU A 133 -15.00 4.88 -4.68
C GLU A 133 -14.82 4.68 -3.17
N ASN A 134 -15.03 3.50 -2.60
CA ASN A 134 -14.76 3.23 -1.18
C ASN A 134 -13.27 3.14 -0.82
N PHE A 135 -12.40 2.63 -1.71
CA PHE A 135 -10.94 2.63 -1.52
C PHE A 135 -10.38 4.06 -1.66
N LEU A 136 -10.93 4.82 -2.61
CA LEU A 136 -10.50 6.19 -2.87
C LEU A 136 -11.20 7.25 -1.98
N LYS A 137 -12.42 7.05 -1.45
CA LYS A 137 -13.09 8.06 -0.58
C LYS A 137 -12.44 8.20 0.79
N THR A 138 -11.70 7.20 1.24
CA THR A 138 -11.30 7.10 2.65
C THR A 138 -10.05 7.91 3.01
N SER A 139 -9.25 8.37 2.03
CA SER A 139 -8.05 9.17 2.29
C SER A 139 -8.15 10.61 1.77
N ASP A 140 -9.00 11.42 2.40
CA ASP A 140 -8.83 12.89 2.39
C ASP A 140 -7.70 13.33 3.36
N LEU A 141 -6.72 12.46 3.60
CA LEU A 141 -5.54 12.82 4.35
C LEU A 141 -4.64 13.63 3.41
N LEU A 142 -4.49 14.92 3.70
CA LEU A 142 -3.39 15.70 3.13
C LEU A 142 -2.09 14.96 3.41
N GLU A 143 -1.18 14.95 2.45
CA GLU A 143 0.17 14.38 2.55
C GLU A 143 0.81 14.60 3.92
N PHE A 144 0.69 15.82 4.47
CA PHE A 144 1.16 16.18 5.81
C PHE A 144 0.65 15.25 6.93
N TYR A 145 -0.64 14.91 6.93
CA TYR A 145 -1.23 14.01 7.92
C TYR A 145 -0.76 12.58 7.72
N LEU A 146 -0.57 12.13 6.47
CA LEU A 146 -0.08 10.79 6.19
C LEU A 146 1.39 10.62 6.59
N LEU A 147 2.22 11.63 6.34
CA LEU A 147 3.61 11.65 6.79
C LEU A 147 3.70 11.68 8.32
N THR A 148 2.82 12.44 8.97
CA THR A 148 2.71 12.43 10.45
C THR A 148 2.32 11.04 10.97
N TYR A 149 1.35 10.40 10.31
CA TYR A 149 0.92 9.05 10.65
C TYR A 149 2.03 8.01 10.44
N ALA A 150 2.77 8.09 9.34
CA ALA A 150 3.94 7.25 9.06
C ALA A 150 5.03 7.41 10.13
N ASP A 151 5.35 8.65 10.52
CA ASP A 151 6.30 8.92 11.60
C ASP A 151 5.85 8.33 12.94
N MET A 152 4.56 8.44 13.26
CA MET A 152 4.00 7.81 14.45
C MET A 152 4.08 6.27 14.39
N LEU A 153 3.84 5.64 13.24
CA LEU A 153 4.01 4.20 13.04
C LEU A 153 5.45 3.75 13.32
N MET A 154 6.43 4.46 12.72
CA MET A 154 7.85 4.13 12.87
C MET A 154 8.29 4.19 14.33
N LYS A 155 7.81 5.19 15.09
CA LYS A 155 8.12 5.33 16.52
C LYS A 155 7.57 4.22 17.41
N ASN A 156 6.47 3.59 16.98
CA ASN A 156 5.80 2.52 17.73
C ASN A 156 6.34 1.11 17.39
N LYS A 157 7.04 0.96 16.25
CA LYS A 157 7.69 -0.30 15.88
C LYS A 157 9.11 -0.40 16.48
N SER A 158 9.45 -1.59 16.98
CA SER A 158 10.69 -1.87 17.73
C SER A 158 11.96 -1.87 16.86
N SER A 159 11.83 -1.85 15.54
CA SER A 159 12.93 -1.93 14.57
C SER A 159 13.38 -0.60 13.96
N GLY A 160 12.83 0.54 14.36
CA GLY A 160 13.15 1.84 13.75
C GLY A 160 14.10 2.69 14.58
N SER A 161 15.35 2.88 14.14
CA SER A 161 16.14 4.02 14.60
C SER A 161 15.53 5.29 13.99
N SER A 162 15.04 6.20 14.84
CA SER A 162 14.58 7.54 14.41
C SER A 162 15.77 8.34 13.89
N SER A 163 16.05 8.22 12.59
CA SER A 163 16.87 9.16 11.85
C SER A 163 15.93 9.92 10.93
N SER A 164 15.78 11.23 11.17
CA SER A 164 15.02 12.17 10.33
C SER A 164 15.67 12.41 8.96
N GLU A 165 16.30 11.40 8.36
CA GLU A 165 16.71 11.50 6.97
C GLU A 165 15.42 11.59 6.16
N SER A 166 15.29 12.66 5.38
CA SER A 166 14.16 12.85 4.48
C SER A 166 13.93 11.57 3.70
N LEU A 167 12.68 11.25 3.40
CA LEU A 167 12.29 10.13 2.56
C LEU A 167 12.94 10.28 1.17
N LYS A 168 14.22 9.94 1.04
CA LYS A 168 14.98 9.90 -0.22
C LYS A 168 14.62 8.63 -0.97
N THR A 169 13.33 8.37 -1.06
CA THR A 169 12.76 7.27 -1.80
C THR A 169 12.66 7.69 -3.25
N VAL A 170 13.04 6.76 -4.12
CA VAL A 170 12.83 6.88 -5.55
C VAL A 170 11.35 6.70 -5.86
N VAL A 171 10.74 7.67 -6.52
CA VAL A 171 9.33 7.69 -6.91
C VAL A 171 9.22 7.39 -8.40
N MET A 172 8.44 6.38 -8.77
CA MET A 172 7.98 6.20 -10.15
C MET A 172 6.72 7.02 -10.36
N ILE A 173 6.70 7.87 -11.39
CA ILE A 173 5.53 8.69 -11.74
C ILE A 173 5.01 8.25 -13.10
N CYS A 174 3.71 8.01 -13.16
CA CYS A 174 3.01 7.54 -14.34
C CYS A 174 1.86 8.48 -14.68
N SER A 175 1.61 8.71 -15.97
CA SER A 175 0.38 9.34 -16.47
C SER A 175 0.03 8.73 -17.82
N ASP A 176 -1.27 8.63 -18.12
CA ASP A 176 -1.78 8.01 -19.36
C ASP A 176 -1.15 6.63 -19.63
N ASP A 177 -1.09 5.77 -18.61
CA ASP A 177 -0.50 4.42 -18.63
C ASP A 177 0.99 4.34 -19.03
N LYS A 178 1.71 5.46 -18.96
CA LYS A 178 3.15 5.53 -19.29
C LYS A 178 3.95 5.97 -18.08
N ILE A 179 5.09 5.31 -17.84
CA ILE A 179 6.12 5.81 -16.93
C ILE A 179 6.64 7.12 -17.51
N LYS A 180 6.47 8.22 -16.78
CA LYS A 180 6.91 9.56 -17.18
C LYS A 180 8.28 9.88 -16.58
N GLN A 181 8.48 9.57 -15.30
CA GLN A 181 9.71 9.95 -14.59
C GLN A 181 10.01 9.04 -13.40
N VAL A 182 11.28 9.05 -12.99
CA VAL A 182 11.78 8.53 -11.72
C VAL A 182 12.45 9.69 -10.96
N ALA A 183 12.01 10.01 -9.75
CA ALA A 183 12.46 11.19 -8.98
C ALA A 183 12.60 10.89 -7.47
N ASN A 184 12.97 11.85 -6.62
CA ASN A 184 12.92 11.68 -5.16
C ASN A 184 11.54 12.08 -4.60
N LEU A 185 11.15 11.56 -3.42
CA LEU A 185 9.86 11.91 -2.80
C LEU A 185 9.73 13.41 -2.50
N ASP A 186 10.83 14.07 -2.12
CA ASP A 186 10.83 15.51 -1.86
C ASP A 186 10.35 16.34 -3.08
N ASP A 187 10.47 15.79 -4.29
CA ASP A 187 10.07 16.44 -5.55
C ASP A 187 8.66 16.04 -6.01
N ILE A 188 7.99 15.08 -5.34
CA ILE A 188 6.76 14.43 -5.83
C ILE A 188 5.62 15.43 -6.02
N VAL A 189 5.44 16.36 -5.09
CA VAL A 189 4.36 17.35 -5.11
C VAL A 189 4.51 18.31 -6.28
N GLU A 190 5.74 18.74 -6.54
CA GLU A 190 6.03 19.66 -7.64
C GLU A 190 5.85 18.94 -8.99
N ILE A 191 6.29 17.70 -9.11
CA ILE A 191 6.15 16.92 -10.35
C ILE A 191 4.69 16.56 -10.63
N ILE A 192 3.91 16.14 -9.62
CA ILE A 192 2.47 15.88 -9.79
C ILE A 192 1.78 17.16 -10.29
N ARG A 193 2.05 18.31 -9.69
CA ARG A 193 1.49 19.59 -10.13
C ARG A 193 1.87 19.95 -11.56
N GLN A 194 3.09 19.63 -12.00
CA GLN A 194 3.51 19.85 -13.38
C GLN A 194 2.74 18.95 -14.36
N ILE A 195 2.59 17.66 -14.04
CA ILE A 195 1.83 16.70 -14.85
C ILE A 195 0.35 17.11 -14.97
N GLU A 196 -0.25 17.57 -13.87
CA GLU A 196 -1.62 18.07 -13.86
C GLU A 196 -1.80 19.34 -14.71
N GLN A 197 -0.78 20.21 -14.76
CA GLN A 197 -0.79 21.45 -15.55
C GLN A 197 -0.57 21.21 -17.05
N GLU A 198 0.19 20.18 -17.43
CA GLU A 198 0.47 19.85 -18.83
C GLU A 198 -0.77 19.31 -19.57
N GLY A 199 -1.73 18.72 -18.84
CA GLY A 199 -2.96 18.16 -19.40
C GLY A 199 -2.71 16.98 -20.35
N PRO A 200 -3.76 16.22 -20.72
CA PRO A 200 -3.59 15.11 -21.66
C PRO A 200 -3.14 15.65 -23.02
N VAL A 201 -2.01 15.12 -23.52
CA VAL A 201 -1.51 15.42 -24.86
C VAL A 201 -2.58 14.97 -25.86
N ARG A 202 -3.22 15.93 -26.53
CA ARG A 202 -4.26 15.71 -27.55
C ARG A 202 -3.71 15.06 -28.82
#